data_AF-A0A9Q0FNK5-F1
#
_entry.id   AF-A0A9Q0FNK5-F1
#
_cell.length_a   1.000
_cell.length_b   1.000
_cell.length_c   1.000
_cell.angle_alpha   90.00
_cell.angle_beta   90.00
_cell.angle_gamma   90.00
#
_symmetry.space_group_name_H-M   'P 1'
#
loop_
_entity.id
_entity.type
_entity.pdbx_description
1 polymer ?
#
loop_
_entity_poly.entity_id
_entity_poly.type
_entity_poly.pdbx_seq_one_letter_code
_entity_poly.pdbx_strand_id
1 'polypeptide(L)' 'MTSFIGQNTLLKDVIDPHIPVPEGHVAEGVASITKMAFSCLSADPSSRPTMRQISLELTAGGLHCQSPFLK' A
#
# COMPACT_ATOMS: atom_id res chain seq x y z
N MET A 1 -0.46 7.72 27.58
CA MET A 1 -0.96 7.16 26.30
C MET A 1 0.24 6.66 25.55
N THR A 2 0.54 5.36 25.67
CA THR A 2 1.75 4.74 25.13
C THR A 2 1.71 4.78 23.62
N SER A 3 2.72 5.41 23.03
CA SER A 3 2.96 5.43 21.60
C SER A 3 3.05 4.01 21.05
N PHE A 4 2.41 3.75 19.91
CA PHE A 4 2.50 2.50 19.14
C PHE A 4 3.91 2.30 18.52
N ILE A 5 4.97 2.56 19.28
CA ILE A 5 6.35 2.29 18.86
C ILE A 5 6.57 0.78 18.95
N GLY A 6 6.32 0.13 17.82
CA GLY A 6 6.50 -1.31 17.65
C GLY A 6 5.81 -1.82 16.39
N GLN A 7 5.88 -1.08 15.28
CA GLN A 7 5.31 -1.52 14.01
C GLN A 7 6.18 -2.62 13.39
N ASN A 8 6.04 -3.83 13.91
CA ASN A 8 6.40 -5.05 13.20
C ASN A 8 5.11 -5.74 12.75
N THR A 9 4.25 -4.98 12.07
CA THR A 9 3.01 -5.48 11.47
C THR A 9 3.37 -6.25 10.21
N LEU A 10 3.12 -7.55 10.19
CA LEU A 10 3.33 -8.34 8.98
C LEU A 10 2.20 -8.03 8.00
N LEU A 11 2.49 -8.07 6.70
CA LEU A 11 1.52 -7.80 5.65
C LEU A 11 0.23 -8.63 5.82
N LYS A 12 0.38 -9.91 6.16
CA LYS A 12 -0.72 -10.86 6.41
C LYS A 12 -1.66 -10.47 7.56
N ASP A 13 -1.20 -9.64 8.50
CA ASP A 13 -1.99 -9.21 9.66
C ASP A 13 -2.86 -7.99 9.30
N VAL A 14 -2.58 -7.35 8.16
CA VAL A 14 -3.30 -6.15 7.66
C VAL A 14 -4.23 -6.50 6.50
N ILE A 15 -3.93 -7.56 5.76
CA ILE A 15 -4.82 -8.08 4.71
C ILE A 15 -6.08 -8.65 5.37
N ASP A 16 -7.23 -8.40 4.74
CA ASP A 16 -8.50 -9.00 5.15
C ASP A 16 -8.35 -10.53 5.26
N PRO A 17 -8.58 -11.12 6.44
CA PRO A 17 -8.42 -12.56 6.68
C PRO A 17 -9.30 -13.45 5.79
N HIS A 18 -10.37 -12.91 5.20
CA HIS A 18 -11.24 -13.64 4.27
C HIS A 18 -10.65 -13.76 2.86
N ILE A 19 -9.59 -13.03 2.54
CA ILE A 19 -8.92 -13.10 1.25
C ILE A 19 -7.89 -14.25 1.27
N PRO A 20 -7.87 -15.13 0.25
CA PRO A 20 -6.82 -16.12 0.10
C PRO A 20 -5.44 -15.45 0.11
N VAL A 21 -4.45 -16.12 0.73
CA VAL A 21 -3.09 -15.58 0.79
C VAL A 21 -2.59 -15.29 -0.64
N PRO A 22 -2.21 -14.05 -0.95
CA PRO A 22 -1.75 -13.71 -2.28
C PRO A 22 -0.40 -14.37 -2.55
N GLU A 23 -0.20 -14.84 -3.78
CA GLU A 23 1.02 -15.53 -4.23
C GLU A 23 1.60 -14.86 -5.48
N GLY A 24 2.90 -15.10 -5.72
CA GLY A 24 3.61 -14.60 -6.90
C GLY A 24 3.50 -13.08 -7.09
N HIS A 25 3.24 -12.66 -8.33
CA HIS A 25 3.13 -11.24 -8.69
C HIS A 25 2.04 -10.47 -7.92
N VAL A 26 0.98 -11.16 -7.48
CA VAL A 26 -0.07 -10.54 -6.67
C VAL A 26 0.48 -10.17 -5.29
N ALA A 27 1.27 -11.05 -4.68
CA ALA A 27 1.91 -10.78 -3.39
C ALA A 27 2.86 -9.58 -3.47
N GLU A 28 3.62 -9.48 -4.56
CA GLU A 28 4.52 -8.34 -4.83
C GLU A 28 3.76 -7.03 -5.01
N GLY A 29 2.63 -7.06 -5.73
CA GLY A 29 1.75 -5.91 -5.90
C GLY A 29 1.16 -5.43 -4.57
N VAL A 30 0.63 -6.35 -3.76
CA VAL A 30 0.10 -6.02 -2.43
C VAL A 30 1.20 -5.45 -1.53
N ALA A 31 2.39 -6.06 -1.50
CA ALA A 31 3.51 -5.54 -0.73
C ALA A 31 3.92 -4.12 -1.15
N SER A 32 3.92 -3.84 -2.46
CA SER A 32 4.24 -2.52 -3.00
C SER A 32 3.21 -1.46 -2.60
N ILE A 33 1.91 -1.78 -2.74
CA ILE A 33 0.81 -0.88 -2.36
C ILE A 33 0.83 -0.62 -0.85
N THR A 34 1.03 -1.67 -0.05
CA THR A 34 1.12 -1.53 1.41
C THR A 34 2.30 -0.65 1.80
N LYS A 35 3.49 -0.85 1.20
CA LYS A 35 4.65 0.01 1.44
C LYS A 35 4.36 1.48 1.10
N MET A 36 3.71 1.73 -0.04
CA MET A 36 3.32 3.09 -0.43
C MET A 36 2.34 3.70 0.58
N ALA A 37 1.30 2.95 1.00
CA ALA A 37 0.33 3.40 2.00
C ALA A 37 0.99 3.72 3.35
N PHE A 38 1.96 2.92 3.80
CA PHE A 38 2.71 3.20 5.03
C PHE A 38 3.56 4.46 4.93
N SER A 39 4.21 4.71 3.78
CA SER A 39 4.96 5.97 3.56
C SER A 39 4.06 7.20 3.70
N CYS A 40 2.80 7.12 3.27
CA CYS A 40 1.81 8.20 3.45
C CYS A 40 1.51 8.50 4.94
N LEU A 41 1.63 7.49 5.81
CA LEU A 41 1.38 7.61 7.25
C LEU A 41 2.61 8.03 8.06
N SER A 42 3.76 8.26 7.41
CA SER A 42 5.00 8.60 8.10
C SER A 42 4.83 9.82 9.00
N ALA A 43 5.33 9.72 10.24
CA ALA A 43 5.39 10.86 11.16
C ALA A 43 6.33 11.96 10.62
N ASP A 44 7.38 11.57 9.89
CA ASP A 44 8.26 12.49 9.18
C ASP A 44 7.59 12.96 7.87
N PRO A 45 7.29 14.27 7.73
CA PRO A 45 6.69 14.82 6.52
C PRO A 45 7.55 14.63 5.26
N SER A 46 8.88 14.59 5.38
CA SER A 46 9.78 14.49 4.22
C SER A 46 9.77 13.10 3.57
N SER A 47 9.40 12.08 4.35
CA SER A 47 9.23 10.71 3.90
C SER A 47 7.87 10.46 3.21
N ARG A 48 6.91 11.38 3.31
CA ARG A 48 5.58 11.21 2.71
C ARG A 48 5.66 11.44 1.19
N PRO A 49 5.10 10.55 0.37
CA PRO A 49 5.11 10.74 -1.07
C PRO A 49 4.15 11.85 -1.51
N THR A 50 4.48 12.48 -2.62
CA THR A 50 3.59 13.40 -3.33
C THR A 50 2.52 12.64 -4.11
N MET A 51 1.38 13.27 -4.38
CA MET A 51 0.35 12.67 -5.27
C MET A 51 0.90 12.30 -6.64
N ARG A 52 1.90 13.03 -7.17
CA ARG A 52 2.55 12.68 -8.44
C ARG A 52 3.30 11.35 -8.34
N GLN A 53 4.03 11.11 -7.25
CA GLN A 53 4.71 9.84 -7.01
C GLN A 53 3.70 8.71 -6.83
N ILE A 54 2.64 8.93 -6.04
CA ILE A 54 1.55 7.95 -5.85
C ILE A 54 0.90 7.58 -7.19
N SER A 55 0.51 8.58 -7.99
CA SER A 55 -0.11 8.33 -9.31
C SER A 55 0.83 7.58 -10.25
N LEU A 56 2.13 7.87 -10.23
CA LEU A 56 3.12 7.17 -11.05
C LEU A 56 3.29 5.72 -10.61
N GLU A 57 3.41 5.45 -9.30
CA GLU A 57 3.53 4.08 -8.78
C GLU A 57 2.28 3.23 -9.08
N LEU A 58 1.09 3.81 -8.94
CA LEU A 58 -0.16 3.15 -9.27
C LEU A 58 -0.29 2.84 -10.78
N THR A 59 0.19 3.73 -11.65
CA THR A 59 0.14 3.51 -13.10
C THR A 59 1.25 2.60 -13.62
N ALA A 60 2.44 2.63 -13.02
CA ALA A 60 3.58 1.80 -13.39
C ALA A 60 3.46 0.36 -12.87
N GLY A 61 2.84 0.17 -11.70
CA GLY A 61 2.71 -1.12 -11.02
C GLY A 61 1.65 -2.08 -11.59
N GLY A 62 1.09 -1.80 -12.77
CA GLY A 62 0.10 -2.69 -13.38
C GLY A 62 -1.27 -2.72 -12.69
N LEU A 63 -1.52 -1.85 -11.71
CA LEU A 63 -2.88 -1.41 -11.40
C LEU A 63 -3.32 -0.50 -12.54
N HIS A 64 -3.53 -1.11 -13.70
CA HIS A 64 -4.37 -0.54 -14.72
C HIS A 64 -5.77 -0.45 -14.10
N CYS A 65 -6.00 0.61 -13.35
CA CYS A 65 -7.33 1.07 -13.00
C CYS A 65 -8.02 1.39 -14.33
N GLN A 66 -8.55 0.38 -15.01
CA GLN A 66 -9.80 0.59 -15.71
C GLN A 66 -10.78 0.90 -14.60
N SER A 67 -10.95 2.18 -14.29
CA SER A 67 -12.05 2.59 -13.44
C SER A 67 -13.33 2.46 -14.27
N PRO A 68 -14.25 1.53 -13.99
CA PRO A 68 -15.61 1.58 -14.55
C PRO A 68 -16.45 2.72 -13.96
N PHE A 69 -15.89 3.50 -13.01
CA PHE A 69 -16.61 4.53 -12.25
C PHE A 69 -16.60 5.94 -12.89
N LEU A 70 -16.02 6.12 -14.08
CA LEU A 70 -16.26 7.31 -14.89
C LEU A 70 -17.28 6.97 -15.97
N LYS A 71 -18.55 6.91 -15.59
CA LYS A 71 -19.69 6.94 -16.49
C LYS A 71 -20.81 7.77 -15.90
#